data_AF-B4UFN4-F1
#
_entry.id   AF-B4UFN4-F1
#
_cell.length_a   1.000
_cell.length_b   1.000
_cell.length_c   1.000
_cell.angle_alpha   90.00
_cell.angle_beta   90.00
_cell.angle_gamma   90.00
#
_symmetry.space_group_name_H-M   'P 1'
#
loop_
_entity.id
_entity.type
_entity.pdbx_description
1 polymer ?
#
loop_
_entity_poly.entity_id
_entity_poly.type
_entity_poly.pdbx_seq_one_letter_code
_entity_poly.pdbx_strand_id
1 'polypeptide(L)'
;MRPVVHPLVTRFASAGIEAVVAPPAFLSRGGDAFHLAIDRSRRSAPRFRVWPGRSPTRVEVLDTNPCLRQLLLFVDEPRRWAAVHVGPRARLPAENGDLRIEANGWGWTIWRRPASAKRRFLAGRDERDLFVALVPTACSTVAAARSALRPPTVDAAADRGPVVRQGEWFFVEPARGVVGELETALAAGRCFLRVRADIGSALAGLTWTAGNPHVAAELVVRADGRTKERTAFVRGAVRHRDHETVHLASWRQAIRNAEPVVGGVARVDGVNWVD
;
A
#
# COMPACT_ATOMS: atom_id res chain seq x y z
N MET A 1 -33.87 20.50 -9.76
CA MET A 1 -33.37 19.85 -8.52
C MET A 1 -31.85 19.79 -8.58
N ARG A 2 -31.14 20.40 -7.62
CA ARG A 2 -29.67 20.24 -7.53
C ARG A 2 -29.36 18.85 -6.99
N PRO A 3 -28.44 18.08 -7.59
CA PRO A 3 -28.06 16.77 -7.06
C PRO A 3 -27.49 16.93 -5.65
N VAL A 4 -27.99 16.15 -4.69
CA VAL A 4 -27.45 16.10 -3.33
C VAL A 4 -26.08 15.42 -3.42
N VAL A 5 -25.02 16.19 -3.21
CA VAL A 5 -23.65 15.67 -3.19
C VAL A 5 -23.41 14.98 -1.85
N HIS A 6 -22.90 13.74 -1.89
CA HIS A 6 -22.63 12.96 -0.69
C HIS A 6 -21.53 13.66 0.16
N PRO A 7 -21.67 13.79 1.50
CA PRO A 7 -20.70 14.50 2.35
C PRO A 7 -19.25 14.04 2.20
N LEU A 8 -19.01 12.73 2.06
CA LEU A 8 -17.68 12.18 1.76
C LEU A 8 -17.08 12.75 0.47
N VAL A 9 -17.86 12.89 -0.60
CA VAL A 9 -17.36 13.44 -1.87
C VAL A 9 -16.92 14.90 -1.68
N THR A 10 -17.70 15.68 -0.93
CA THR A 10 -17.33 17.07 -0.58
C THR A 10 -16.01 17.14 0.19
N ARG A 11 -15.75 16.20 1.10
CA ARG A 11 -14.50 16.14 1.87
C ARG A 11 -13.29 15.68 1.04
N PHE A 12 -13.48 14.78 0.07
CA PHE A 12 -12.43 14.47 -0.90
C PHE A 12 -12.11 15.69 -1.77
N ALA A 13 -13.15 16.40 -2.24
CA ALA A 13 -12.99 17.61 -3.03
C ALA A 13 -12.25 18.73 -2.28
N SER A 14 -12.46 18.86 -0.95
CA SER A 14 -11.71 19.86 -0.16
C SER A 14 -10.21 19.56 -0.06
N ALA A 15 -9.78 18.31 -0.27
CA ALA A 15 -8.38 17.95 -0.45
C ALA A 15 -7.89 18.07 -1.91
N GLY A 16 -8.73 18.54 -2.84
CA GLY A 16 -8.40 18.60 -4.27
C GLY A 16 -8.35 17.22 -4.94
N ILE A 17 -9.13 16.25 -4.42
CA ILE A 17 -9.18 14.87 -4.89
C ILE A 17 -10.58 14.55 -5.42
N GLU A 18 -10.66 13.95 -6.61
CA GLU A 18 -11.94 13.46 -7.15
C GLU A 18 -12.32 12.13 -6.50
N ALA A 19 -13.57 12.01 -6.07
CA ALA A 19 -14.14 10.77 -5.58
C ALA A 19 -15.62 10.62 -5.95
N VAL A 20 -16.05 9.37 -6.06
CA VAL A 20 -17.47 9.02 -6.21
C VAL A 20 -17.85 7.99 -5.15
N VAL A 21 -19.04 8.17 -4.58
CA VAL A 21 -19.66 7.13 -3.73
C VAL A 21 -20.46 6.22 -4.63
N ALA A 22 -20.08 4.95 -4.68
CA ALA A 22 -20.76 3.94 -5.46
C ALA A 22 -21.83 3.24 -4.59
N PRO A 23 -22.96 2.83 -5.20
CA PRO A 23 -23.94 2.01 -4.50
C PRO A 23 -23.32 0.67 -4.08
N PRO A 24 -23.83 0.02 -3.03
CA PRO A 24 -23.42 -1.33 -2.66
C PRO A 24 -23.46 -2.25 -3.89
N ALA A 25 -22.32 -2.84 -4.25
CA ALA A 25 -22.27 -3.70 -5.43
C ALA A 25 -23.05 -4.99 -5.14
N PHE A 26 -24.21 -5.16 -5.76
CA PHE A 26 -25.10 -6.31 -5.54
C PHE A 26 -24.51 -7.66 -5.98
N LEU A 27 -23.41 -7.68 -6.75
CA LEU A 27 -23.00 -8.88 -7.50
C LEU A 27 -21.51 -9.24 -7.52
N SER A 28 -20.60 -8.64 -6.74
CA SER A 28 -19.21 -9.17 -6.80
C SER A 28 -18.20 -8.84 -5.71
N ARG A 29 -18.41 -7.87 -4.81
CA ARG A 29 -17.41 -7.56 -3.77
C ARG A 29 -18.11 -7.02 -2.53
N GLY A 30 -18.38 -7.90 -1.56
CA GLY A 30 -18.72 -7.55 -0.18
C GLY A 30 -19.62 -6.32 -0.02
N GLY A 31 -20.82 -6.31 -0.61
CA GLY A 31 -21.73 -5.13 -0.57
C GLY A 31 -22.06 -4.63 0.85
N ASP A 32 -21.81 -5.45 1.87
CA ASP A 32 -21.94 -5.06 3.27
C ASP A 32 -20.71 -4.34 3.82
N ALA A 33 -19.51 -4.54 3.29
CA ALA A 33 -18.25 -4.03 3.83
C ALA A 33 -17.78 -2.70 3.20
N PHE A 34 -16.94 -1.97 3.93
CA PHE A 34 -16.26 -0.81 3.39
C PHE A 34 -15.28 -1.24 2.28
N HIS A 35 -15.38 -0.57 1.13
CA HIS A 35 -14.41 -0.69 0.06
C HIS A 35 -13.94 0.67 -0.45
N LEU A 36 -12.64 0.75 -0.75
CA LEU A 36 -12.02 1.88 -1.42
C LEU A 36 -11.16 1.37 -2.57
N ALA A 37 -11.35 1.95 -3.75
CA ALA A 37 -10.55 1.62 -4.93
C ALA A 37 -10.18 2.89 -5.70
N ILE A 38 -9.14 2.78 -6.52
CA ILE A 38 -8.76 3.79 -7.50
C ILE A 38 -9.37 3.38 -8.84
N ASP A 39 -10.27 4.19 -9.37
CA ASP A 39 -10.88 4.00 -10.69
C ASP A 39 -9.96 4.65 -11.74
N ARG A 40 -9.17 3.81 -12.44
CA ARG A 40 -8.26 4.21 -13.51
C ARG A 40 -8.86 4.01 -14.92
N SER A 41 -10.18 4.11 -15.07
CA SER A 41 -10.87 4.01 -16.37
C SER A 41 -10.18 4.85 -17.45
N ARG A 42 -9.90 4.26 -18.61
CA ARG A 42 -9.28 4.97 -19.77
C ARG A 42 -10.09 6.18 -20.26
N ARG A 43 -11.37 6.29 -19.88
CA ARG A 43 -12.29 7.33 -20.33
C ARG A 43 -12.39 8.53 -19.38
N SER A 44 -11.77 8.48 -18.20
CA SER A 44 -11.88 9.54 -17.19
C SER A 44 -10.57 9.73 -16.43
N ALA A 45 -10.40 10.89 -15.80
CA ALA A 45 -9.29 11.09 -14.88
C ALA A 45 -9.33 10.05 -13.73
N PRO A 46 -8.17 9.62 -13.21
CA PRO A 46 -8.11 8.76 -12.04
C PRO A 46 -8.85 9.40 -10.86
N ARG A 47 -9.69 8.62 -10.18
CA ARG A 47 -10.47 9.07 -9.02
C ARG A 47 -10.69 7.96 -8.02
N PHE A 48 -11.04 8.31 -6.79
CA PHE A 48 -11.45 7.30 -5.82
C PHE A 48 -12.89 6.85 -6.03
N ARG A 49 -13.13 5.56 -5.88
CA ARG A 49 -14.46 4.98 -5.78
C ARG A 49 -14.62 4.41 -4.37
N VAL A 50 -15.60 4.96 -3.65
CA VAL A 50 -15.86 4.63 -2.25
C VAL A 50 -17.17 3.86 -2.15
N TRP A 51 -17.14 2.70 -1.52
CA TRP A 51 -18.32 1.99 -1.04
C TRP A 51 -18.30 2.06 0.48
N PRO A 52 -19.16 2.88 1.10
CA PRO A 52 -19.12 3.09 2.55
C PRO A 52 -19.43 1.83 3.38
N GLY A 53 -19.91 0.76 2.74
CA GLY A 53 -20.46 -0.41 3.42
C GLY A 53 -21.87 -0.14 3.97
N ARG A 54 -22.43 -1.15 4.62
CA ARG A 54 -23.76 -1.08 5.24
C ARG A 54 -23.66 -0.53 6.66
N SER A 55 -24.72 0.17 7.09
CA SER A 55 -24.91 0.55 8.50
C SER A 55 -24.71 -0.67 9.43
N PRO A 56 -24.02 -0.52 10.58
CA PRO A 56 -23.56 0.73 11.21
C PRO A 56 -22.12 1.15 10.87
N THR A 57 -21.58 0.83 9.68
CA THR A 57 -20.23 1.30 9.30
C THR A 57 -20.15 2.82 9.28
N ARG A 58 -19.16 3.35 10.01
CA ARG A 58 -18.84 4.78 10.00
C ARG A 58 -17.63 5.01 9.12
N VAL A 59 -17.78 5.88 8.12
CA VAL A 59 -16.69 6.35 7.26
C VAL A 59 -16.62 7.86 7.37
N GLU A 60 -15.44 8.38 7.70
CA GLU A 60 -15.25 9.80 7.98
C GLU A 60 -13.90 10.29 7.48
N VAL A 61 -13.85 11.50 6.92
CA VAL A 61 -12.59 12.17 6.61
C VAL A 61 -12.20 13.03 7.80
N LEU A 62 -11.22 12.55 8.58
CA LEU A 62 -10.76 13.19 9.81
C LEU A 62 -10.01 14.51 9.53
N ASP A 63 -9.18 14.52 8.48
CA ASP A 63 -8.35 15.67 8.13
C ASP A 63 -8.08 15.71 6.62
N THR A 64 -7.78 16.90 6.10
CA THR A 64 -7.46 17.16 4.70
C THR A 64 -6.29 18.13 4.60
N ASN A 65 -5.34 17.86 3.72
CA ASN A 65 -4.26 18.76 3.37
C ASN A 65 -4.31 19.08 1.86
N PRO A 66 -4.88 20.22 1.46
CA PRO A 66 -5.04 20.59 0.05
C PRO A 66 -3.69 20.82 -0.67
N CYS A 67 -2.68 21.34 0.05
CA CYS A 67 -1.35 21.59 -0.51
C CYS A 67 -0.67 20.28 -0.94
N LEU A 68 -0.83 19.24 -0.13
CA LEU A 68 -0.32 17.90 -0.45
C LEU A 68 -1.28 17.09 -1.34
N ARG A 69 -2.53 17.53 -1.48
CA ARG A 69 -3.65 16.77 -2.06
C ARG A 69 -3.86 15.42 -1.38
N GLN A 70 -3.97 15.45 -0.05
CA GLN A 70 -4.10 14.26 0.79
C GLN A 70 -5.22 14.42 1.81
N LEU A 71 -5.78 13.30 2.25
CA LEU A 71 -6.76 13.23 3.33
C LEU A 71 -6.53 12.00 4.21
N LEU A 72 -7.01 12.08 5.44
CA LEU A 72 -7.03 10.96 6.37
C LEU A 72 -8.46 10.43 6.50
N LEU A 73 -8.68 9.20 6.06
CA LEU A 73 -9.95 8.50 6.14
C LEU A 73 -9.98 7.59 7.38
N PHE A 74 -11.04 7.66 8.17
CA PHE A 74 -11.35 6.75 9.25
C PHE A 74 -12.49 5.83 8.86
N VAL A 75 -12.34 4.55 9.20
CA VAL A 75 -13.35 3.52 8.96
C VAL A 75 -13.55 2.75 10.27
N ASP A 76 -14.75 2.84 10.84
CA ASP A 76 -15.22 1.99 11.92
C ASP A 76 -16.17 0.95 11.34
N GLU A 77 -15.65 -0.26 11.17
CA GLU A 77 -16.43 -1.37 10.63
C GLU A 77 -16.77 -2.36 11.75
N PRO A 78 -18.07 -2.63 12.00
CA PRO A 78 -18.47 -3.61 13.00
C PRO A 78 -18.03 -5.01 12.58
N ARG A 79 -17.83 -5.88 13.58
CA ARG A 79 -17.56 -7.30 13.34
C ARG A 79 -18.79 -7.94 12.70
N ARG A 80 -18.68 -8.34 11.43
CA ARG A 80 -19.74 -9.04 10.69
C ARG A 80 -19.15 -9.96 9.64
N TRP A 81 -19.96 -10.90 9.18
CA TRP A 81 -19.60 -11.72 8.03
C TRP A 81 -19.59 -10.87 6.77
N ALA A 82 -18.53 -10.97 5.99
CA ALA A 82 -18.37 -10.36 4.68
C ALA A 82 -17.97 -11.44 3.67
N ALA A 83 -18.61 -11.43 2.50
CA ALA A 83 -18.35 -12.37 1.42
C ALA A 83 -17.38 -11.78 0.39
N VAL A 84 -16.38 -12.56 0.00
CA VAL A 84 -15.51 -12.28 -1.16
C VAL A 84 -15.63 -13.43 -2.14
N HIS A 85 -16.01 -13.13 -3.38
CA HIS A 85 -16.04 -14.12 -4.44
C HIS A 85 -14.67 -14.23 -5.11
N VAL A 86 -14.20 -15.46 -5.28
CA VAL A 86 -12.94 -15.76 -5.95
C VAL A 86 -13.18 -16.81 -7.03
N GLY A 87 -12.37 -16.75 -8.09
CA GLY A 87 -12.48 -17.70 -9.19
C GLY A 87 -12.16 -19.15 -8.76
N PRO A 88 -12.47 -20.14 -9.62
CA PRO A 88 -12.38 -21.55 -9.26
C PRO A 88 -10.96 -22.04 -8.98
N ARG A 89 -9.94 -21.34 -9.50
CA ARG A 89 -8.51 -21.64 -9.31
C ARG A 89 -7.86 -20.86 -8.16
N ALA A 90 -8.65 -20.15 -7.35
CA ALA A 90 -8.10 -19.39 -6.23
C ALA A 90 -7.50 -20.32 -5.17
N ARG A 91 -6.36 -19.95 -4.61
CA ARG A 91 -5.81 -20.64 -3.44
C ARG A 91 -6.69 -20.35 -2.23
N LEU A 92 -7.30 -21.38 -1.68
CA LEU A 92 -8.22 -21.27 -0.56
C LEU A 92 -7.47 -21.31 0.78
N PRO A 93 -7.82 -20.44 1.74
CA PRO A 93 -7.33 -20.55 3.11
C PRO A 93 -8.00 -21.71 3.84
N ALA A 94 -7.45 -22.13 4.98
CA ALA A 94 -8.12 -23.06 5.88
C ALA A 94 -9.30 -22.36 6.56
N GLU A 95 -10.44 -23.04 6.66
CA GLU A 95 -11.59 -22.57 7.44
C GLU A 95 -11.28 -22.51 8.93
N ASN A 96 -11.95 -21.59 9.63
CA ASN A 96 -11.89 -21.47 11.08
C ASN A 96 -13.15 -20.76 11.63
N GLY A 97 -13.20 -20.49 12.93
CA GLY A 97 -14.34 -19.81 13.56
C GLY A 97 -14.70 -18.43 12.98
N ASP A 98 -13.80 -17.80 12.22
CA ASP A 98 -13.96 -16.51 11.56
C ASP A 98 -13.83 -16.58 10.03
N LEU A 99 -13.75 -17.79 9.44
CA LEU A 99 -13.63 -17.99 8.00
C LEU A 99 -14.40 -19.24 7.55
N ARG A 100 -15.33 -19.05 6.61
CA ARG A 100 -16.09 -20.13 5.95
C ARG A 100 -15.97 -20.01 4.44
N ILE A 101 -16.06 -21.13 3.74
CA ILE A 101 -15.89 -21.21 2.29
C ILE A 101 -17.04 -22.01 1.73
N GLU A 102 -17.75 -21.40 0.79
CA GLU A 102 -18.87 -22.04 0.10
C GLU A 102 -18.57 -22.08 -1.40
N ALA A 103 -18.81 -23.22 -2.04
CA ALA A 103 -18.76 -23.28 -3.49
C ALA A 103 -19.90 -22.44 -4.07
N ASN A 104 -19.61 -21.71 -5.14
CA ASN A 104 -20.64 -21.08 -5.97
C ASN A 104 -20.46 -21.56 -7.42
N GLY A 105 -21.47 -21.38 -8.26
CA GLY A 105 -21.44 -21.86 -9.66
C GLY A 105 -20.29 -21.32 -10.52
N TRP A 106 -19.51 -20.36 -10.01
CA TRP A 106 -18.42 -19.68 -10.71
C TRP A 106 -17.08 -19.72 -9.95
N GLY A 107 -16.97 -20.50 -8.87
CA GLY A 107 -15.79 -20.54 -8.01
C GLY A 107 -16.16 -20.68 -6.53
N TRP A 108 -15.65 -19.78 -5.69
CA TRP A 108 -15.80 -19.86 -4.23
C TRP A 108 -16.26 -18.54 -3.64
N THR A 109 -17.10 -18.61 -2.62
CA THR A 109 -17.46 -17.51 -1.73
C THR A 109 -16.71 -17.73 -0.43
N ILE A 110 -15.76 -16.84 -0.12
CA ILE A 110 -15.06 -16.84 1.15
C ILE A 110 -15.77 -15.86 2.07
N TRP A 111 -16.47 -16.39 3.06
CA TRP A 111 -17.05 -15.62 4.16
C TRP A 111 -15.98 -15.40 5.23
N ARG A 112 -15.76 -14.15 5.61
CA ARG A 112 -14.85 -13.78 6.69
C ARG A 112 -15.59 -12.96 7.72
N ARG A 113 -15.28 -13.19 8.99
CA ARG A 113 -15.73 -12.34 10.09
C ARG A 113 -14.51 -11.61 10.67
N PRO A 114 -14.01 -10.56 9.98
CA PRO A 114 -12.89 -9.79 10.51
C PRO A 114 -13.24 -9.22 11.88
N ALA A 115 -12.25 -9.10 12.76
CA ALA A 115 -12.43 -8.37 14.01
C ALA A 115 -12.97 -6.97 13.71
N SER A 116 -13.79 -6.41 14.60
CA SER A 116 -14.21 -5.01 14.48
C SER A 116 -12.95 -4.15 14.41
N ALA A 117 -12.75 -3.46 13.29
CA ALA A 117 -11.48 -2.84 12.98
C ALA A 117 -11.69 -1.36 12.68
N LYS A 118 -11.35 -0.54 13.67
CA LYS A 118 -11.11 0.89 13.50
C LYS A 118 -9.83 1.07 12.71
N ARG A 119 -9.97 1.41 11.43
CA ARG A 119 -8.84 1.58 10.49
C ARG A 119 -8.73 3.02 10.04
N ARG A 120 -7.51 3.38 9.65
CA ARG A 120 -7.19 4.69 9.12
C ARG A 120 -6.41 4.53 7.82
N PHE A 121 -6.80 5.30 6.82
CA PHE A 121 -6.14 5.30 5.53
C PHE A 121 -5.67 6.70 5.18
N LEU A 122 -4.39 6.84 4.87
CA LEU A 122 -3.89 8.02 4.19
C LEU A 122 -4.18 7.83 2.71
N ALA A 123 -5.07 8.64 2.15
CA ALA A 123 -5.41 8.60 0.74
C ALA A 123 -5.08 9.95 0.11
N GLY A 124 -4.66 9.95 -1.15
CA GLY A 124 -4.27 11.20 -1.78
C GLY A 124 -3.71 11.01 -3.17
N ARG A 125 -3.08 12.09 -3.63
CA ARG A 125 -2.22 12.07 -4.81
C ARG A 125 -0.77 12.19 -4.36
N ASP A 126 0.09 11.42 -5.01
CA ASP A 126 1.54 11.49 -4.85
C ASP A 126 2.16 11.54 -6.24
N GLU A 127 2.97 12.57 -6.49
CA GLU A 127 3.49 12.89 -7.81
C GLU A 127 2.38 12.92 -8.88
N ARG A 128 2.23 11.85 -9.66
CA ARG A 128 1.28 11.77 -10.78
C ARG A 128 0.06 10.91 -10.49
N ASP A 129 0.07 10.07 -9.45
CA ASP A 129 -0.96 9.05 -9.24
C ASP A 129 -1.64 9.10 -7.88
N LEU A 130 -2.83 8.51 -7.80
CA LEU A 130 -3.57 8.31 -6.56
C LEU A 130 -2.98 7.16 -5.76
N PHE A 131 -3.07 7.26 -4.44
CA PHE A 131 -2.62 6.19 -3.53
C PHE A 131 -3.55 6.07 -2.32
N VAL A 132 -3.51 4.89 -1.68
CA VAL A 132 -4.13 4.64 -0.38
C VAL A 132 -3.24 3.76 0.51
N ALA A 133 -2.77 4.28 1.63
CA ALA A 133 -1.94 3.54 2.58
C ALA A 133 -2.68 3.31 3.90
N LEU A 134 -2.68 2.09 4.41
CA LEU A 134 -3.16 1.78 5.76
C LEU A 134 -2.19 2.34 6.80
N VAL A 135 -2.71 3.18 7.70
CA VAL A 135 -1.92 3.82 8.75
C VAL A 135 -1.78 2.86 9.94
N PRO A 136 -0.54 2.56 10.40
CA PRO A 136 -0.31 1.55 11.43
C PRO A 136 -0.76 1.98 12.82
N THR A 137 -0.90 3.28 13.07
CA THR A 137 -1.25 3.84 14.39
C THR A 137 -2.49 4.74 14.32
N ALA A 138 -3.16 4.87 15.46
CA ALA A 138 -4.27 5.81 15.58
C ALA A 138 -3.75 7.26 15.50
N CYS A 139 -4.29 8.03 14.57
CA CYS A 139 -4.00 9.44 14.39
C CYS A 139 -5.24 10.18 13.85
N SER A 140 -5.24 11.50 13.92
CA SER A 140 -6.36 12.34 13.44
C SER A 140 -5.96 13.36 12.39
N THR A 141 -4.67 13.48 12.06
CA THR A 141 -4.16 14.45 11.07
C THR A 141 -3.38 13.76 9.97
N VAL A 142 -3.38 14.36 8.78
CA VAL A 142 -2.58 13.92 7.63
C VAL A 142 -1.09 13.92 7.99
N ALA A 143 -0.62 14.93 8.74
CA ALA A 143 0.78 15.02 9.17
C ALA A 143 1.18 13.84 10.06
N ALA A 144 0.36 13.50 11.06
CA ALA A 144 0.61 12.36 11.94
C ALA A 144 0.53 11.03 11.18
N ALA A 145 -0.39 10.87 10.23
CA ALA A 145 -0.47 9.69 9.38
C ALA A 145 0.79 9.49 8.51
N ARG A 146 1.32 10.58 7.92
CA ARG A 146 2.59 10.54 7.18
C ARG A 146 3.76 10.15 8.07
N SER A 147 3.82 10.70 9.28
CA SER A 147 4.84 10.34 10.27
C SER A 147 4.73 8.87 10.67
N ALA A 148 3.52 8.36 10.89
CA ALA A 148 3.28 6.96 11.24
C ALA A 148 3.68 5.97 10.14
N LEU A 149 3.59 6.38 8.87
CA LEU A 149 4.02 5.59 7.73
C LEU A 149 5.54 5.64 7.48
N ARG A 150 6.27 6.54 8.15
CA ARG A 150 7.72 6.69 8.03
C ARG A 150 8.40 5.86 9.14
N PRO A 151 9.10 4.76 8.81
CA PRO A 151 9.74 3.93 9.83
C PRO A 151 10.85 4.68 10.59
N PRO A 152 11.10 4.36 11.88
CA PRO A 152 12.19 4.98 12.64
C PRO A 152 13.57 4.81 11.99
N THR A 153 13.78 3.74 11.22
CA THR A 153 15.02 3.52 10.46
C THR A 153 15.25 4.55 9.36
N VAL A 154 14.19 5.15 8.82
CA VAL A 154 14.28 6.28 7.87
C VAL A 154 14.64 7.57 8.58
N ASP A 155 14.11 7.80 9.78
CA ASP A 155 14.43 8.98 10.59
C ASP A 155 15.89 8.95 11.05
N ALA A 156 16.34 7.81 11.59
CA ALA A 156 17.75 7.60 11.93
C ALA A 156 18.70 7.73 10.73
N ALA A 157 18.18 7.58 9.50
CA ALA A 157 18.95 7.75 8.28
C ALA A 157 18.93 9.18 7.72
N ALA A 158 17.96 10.01 8.12
CA ALA A 158 17.83 11.37 7.64
C ALA A 158 19.04 12.25 8.04
N ASP A 159 19.66 11.95 9.17
CA ASP A 159 20.87 12.65 9.65
C ASP A 159 22.11 12.36 8.78
N ARG A 160 22.09 11.27 8.01
CA ARG A 160 23.21 10.88 7.12
C ARG A 160 23.13 11.49 5.74
N GLY A 161 21.96 11.97 5.32
CA GLY A 161 21.77 12.52 3.99
C GLY A 161 20.31 12.61 3.56
N PRO A 162 20.06 13.08 2.33
CA PRO A 162 18.70 13.31 1.85
C PRO A 162 17.93 12.00 1.74
N VAL A 163 16.68 12.03 2.21
CA VAL A 163 15.73 10.92 2.09
C VAL A 163 14.91 11.13 0.82
N VAL A 164 15.06 10.22 -0.14
CA VAL A 164 14.21 10.21 -1.34
C VAL A 164 13.06 9.23 -1.10
N ARG A 165 11.85 9.58 -1.53
CA ARG A 165 10.68 8.69 -1.42
C ARG A 165 10.07 8.50 -2.80
N GLN A 166 9.64 7.28 -3.10
CA GLN A 166 8.84 6.92 -4.29
C GLN A 166 7.79 5.90 -3.85
N GLY A 167 6.50 6.28 -3.88
CA GLY A 167 5.41 5.41 -3.44
C GLY A 167 5.58 4.90 -2.00
N GLU A 168 5.69 3.58 -1.85
CA GLU A 168 5.89 2.90 -0.56
C GLU A 168 7.36 2.80 -0.13
N TRP A 169 8.31 3.26 -0.96
CA TRP A 169 9.74 3.11 -0.73
C TRP A 169 10.41 4.42 -0.33
N PHE A 170 11.31 4.32 0.66
CA PHE A 170 12.28 5.33 1.03
C PHE A 170 13.68 4.86 0.63
N PHE A 171 14.45 5.74 0.00
CA PHE A 171 15.84 5.53 -0.37
C PHE A 171 16.70 6.46 0.49
N VAL A 172 17.46 5.84 1.39
CA VAL A 172 18.23 6.56 2.42
C VAL A 172 19.71 6.27 2.26
N GLU A 173 20.54 7.16 2.79
CA GLU A 173 21.98 6.93 2.82
C GLU A 173 22.30 5.70 3.71
N PRO A 174 23.06 4.72 3.20
CA PRO A 174 23.50 3.58 4.01
C PRO A 174 24.31 4.02 5.23
N ALA A 175 24.41 3.15 6.24
CA ALA A 175 25.32 3.41 7.36
C ALA A 175 26.78 3.54 6.87
N ARG A 176 27.62 4.27 7.62
CA ARG A 176 29.05 4.43 7.28
C ARG A 176 29.72 3.07 7.08
N GLY A 177 30.60 2.98 6.09
CA GLY A 177 31.34 1.76 5.76
C GLY A 177 30.57 0.75 4.90
N VAL A 178 29.23 0.73 4.97
CA VAL A 178 28.40 -0.25 4.25
C VAL A 178 28.60 -0.20 2.73
N VAL A 179 28.74 1.00 2.15
CA VAL A 179 29.00 1.15 0.71
C VAL A 179 30.34 0.53 0.32
N GLY A 180 31.40 0.76 1.12
CA GLY A 180 32.72 0.17 0.87
C GLY A 180 32.73 -1.36 1.01
N GLU A 181 32.02 -1.89 2.01
CA GLU A 181 31.80 -3.32 2.18
C GLU A 181 31.05 -3.93 0.97
N LEU A 182 30.01 -3.27 0.50
CA LEU A 182 29.23 -3.69 -0.68
C LEU A 182 30.11 -3.76 -1.93
N GLU A 183 30.84 -2.69 -2.23
CA GLU A 183 31.73 -2.64 -3.41
C GLU A 183 32.84 -3.69 -3.31
N THR A 184 33.41 -3.89 -2.12
CA THR A 184 34.41 -4.94 -1.89
C THR A 184 33.81 -6.34 -2.07
N ALA A 185 32.59 -6.58 -1.57
CA ALA A 185 31.90 -7.85 -1.73
C ALA A 185 31.50 -8.12 -3.18
N LEU A 186 31.11 -7.10 -3.93
CA LEU A 186 30.84 -7.20 -5.37
C LEU A 186 32.10 -7.54 -6.16
N ALA A 187 33.19 -6.80 -5.92
CA ALA A 187 34.48 -7.03 -6.58
C ALA A 187 35.05 -8.44 -6.27
N ALA A 188 34.83 -8.94 -5.06
CA ALA A 188 35.24 -10.28 -4.66
C ALA A 188 34.25 -11.40 -5.03
N GLY A 189 33.14 -11.08 -5.71
CA GLY A 189 32.11 -12.07 -6.09
C GLY A 189 31.35 -12.70 -4.91
N ARG A 190 31.38 -12.06 -3.72
CA ARG A 190 30.72 -12.54 -2.49
C ARG A 190 29.25 -12.12 -2.38
N CYS A 191 28.77 -11.28 -3.29
CA CYS A 191 27.36 -10.95 -3.42
C CYS A 191 26.99 -10.75 -4.90
N PHE A 192 25.69 -10.82 -5.19
CA PHE A 192 25.19 -10.76 -6.57
C PHE A 192 24.58 -9.39 -6.87
N LEU A 193 25.11 -8.73 -7.89
CA LEU A 193 24.47 -7.59 -8.54
C LEU A 193 23.30 -8.08 -9.39
N ARG A 194 22.11 -7.57 -9.12
CA ARG A 194 20.92 -7.78 -9.94
C ARG A 194 20.67 -6.54 -10.77
N VAL A 195 20.50 -6.72 -12.08
CA VAL A 195 20.23 -5.61 -13.02
C VAL A 195 18.76 -5.60 -13.39
N ARG A 196 18.13 -4.42 -13.38
CA ARG A 196 16.69 -4.23 -13.68
C ARG A 196 15.79 -5.17 -12.86
N ALA A 197 16.00 -5.18 -11.55
CA ALA A 197 15.36 -6.13 -10.64
C ALA A 197 14.30 -5.48 -9.75
N ASP A 198 13.24 -6.24 -9.47
CA ASP A 198 12.18 -5.88 -8.52
C ASP A 198 12.71 -5.89 -7.08
N ILE A 199 12.62 -4.74 -6.41
CA ILE A 199 13.05 -4.54 -5.02
C ILE A 199 12.21 -5.41 -4.06
N GLY A 200 10.88 -5.43 -4.25
CA GLY A 200 9.94 -6.13 -3.37
C GLY A 200 10.12 -7.64 -3.41
N SER A 201 10.10 -8.23 -4.60
CA SER A 201 10.33 -9.68 -4.77
C SER A 201 11.70 -10.13 -4.27
N ALA A 202 12.74 -9.29 -4.40
CA ALA A 202 14.08 -9.63 -3.93
C ALA A 202 14.18 -9.67 -2.39
N LEU A 203 13.42 -8.82 -1.70
CA LEU A 203 13.32 -8.79 -0.24
C LEU A 203 12.39 -9.87 0.32
N ALA A 204 11.25 -10.13 -0.32
CA ALA A 204 10.26 -11.11 0.15
C ALA A 204 10.72 -12.56 0.02
N GLY A 205 11.77 -12.84 -0.76
CA GLY A 205 12.42 -14.14 -0.87
C GLY A 205 11.62 -15.26 -1.54
N LEU A 206 10.29 -15.13 -1.61
CA LEU A 206 9.31 -15.87 -2.41
C LEU A 206 7.93 -15.37 -1.95
N THR A 207 7.33 -14.42 -2.67
CA THR A 207 5.87 -14.27 -2.87
C THR A 207 5.61 -12.95 -3.59
N TRP A 208 4.83 -13.04 -4.67
CA TRP A 208 4.23 -11.94 -5.41
C TRP A 208 3.76 -10.80 -4.49
N THR A 209 4.39 -9.63 -4.57
CA THR A 209 3.71 -8.38 -4.23
C THR A 209 2.69 -8.15 -5.33
N ALA A 210 1.40 -8.35 -5.02
CA ALA A 210 0.33 -8.00 -5.96
C ALA A 210 0.44 -6.50 -6.26
N GLY A 211 0.82 -6.14 -7.49
CA GLY A 211 1.02 -4.76 -7.94
C GLY A 211 2.09 -4.63 -9.02
N ASN A 212 2.26 -3.43 -9.57
CA ASN A 212 3.38 -3.07 -10.43
C ASN A 212 4.66 -2.97 -9.57
N PRO A 213 5.78 -3.60 -9.97
CA PRO A 213 6.98 -3.61 -9.13
C PRO A 213 7.78 -2.31 -9.25
N HIS A 214 8.45 -1.93 -8.16
CA HIS A 214 9.54 -0.96 -8.21
C HIS A 214 10.80 -1.67 -8.71
N VAL A 215 11.26 -1.29 -9.91
CA VAL A 215 12.38 -1.93 -10.59
C VAL A 215 13.61 -1.02 -10.50
N ALA A 216 14.63 -1.49 -9.79
CA ALA A 216 15.92 -0.81 -9.68
C ALA A 216 16.86 -1.22 -10.83
N ALA A 217 17.57 -0.23 -11.40
CA ALA A 217 18.59 -0.48 -12.42
C ALA A 217 19.68 -1.41 -11.89
N GLU A 218 20.15 -1.15 -10.67
CA GLU A 218 21.10 -1.98 -9.95
C GLU A 218 20.58 -2.26 -8.54
N LEU A 219 20.62 -3.52 -8.12
CA LEU A 219 20.12 -4.00 -6.84
C LEU A 219 21.07 -5.04 -6.24
N VAL A 220 21.43 -4.86 -4.98
CA VAL A 220 22.09 -5.87 -4.14
C VAL A 220 21.20 -6.15 -2.95
N VAL A 221 20.99 -7.43 -2.63
CA VAL A 221 20.29 -7.83 -1.41
C VAL A 221 21.26 -8.53 -0.48
N ARG A 222 21.42 -7.99 0.72
CA ARG A 222 22.22 -8.57 1.80
C ARG A 222 21.29 -9.24 2.79
N ALA A 223 21.48 -10.52 3.04
CA ALA A 223 20.87 -11.18 4.19
C ALA A 223 21.68 -10.84 5.43
N ASP A 224 21.00 -10.56 6.53
CA ASP A 224 21.67 -10.58 7.83
C ASP A 224 21.98 -12.04 8.17
N GLY A 225 23.24 -12.36 8.50
CA GLY A 225 23.63 -13.72 8.87
C GLY A 225 23.04 -14.19 10.20
N ARG A 226 22.48 -13.28 11.01
CA ARG A 226 21.90 -13.57 12.33
C ARG A 226 20.38 -13.62 12.32
N THR A 227 19.73 -13.00 11.34
CA THR A 227 18.27 -12.91 11.25
C THR A 227 17.80 -13.36 9.87
N LYS A 228 16.48 -13.50 9.67
CA LYS A 228 15.92 -13.72 8.32
C LYS A 228 15.75 -12.40 7.56
N GLU A 229 16.17 -11.28 8.14
CA GLU A 229 16.00 -9.97 7.53
C GLU A 229 16.93 -9.79 6.33
N ARG A 230 16.40 -9.12 5.32
CA ARG A 230 17.11 -8.79 4.10
C ARG A 230 17.11 -7.29 3.94
N THR A 231 18.25 -6.74 3.55
CA THR A 231 18.39 -5.32 3.23
C THR A 231 18.67 -5.18 1.75
N ALA A 232 17.91 -4.32 1.08
CA ALA A 232 18.11 -4.00 -0.32
C ALA A 232 18.91 -2.70 -0.45
N PHE A 233 19.93 -2.73 -1.30
CA PHE A 233 20.71 -1.58 -1.70
C PHE A 233 20.51 -1.38 -3.20
N VAL A 234 20.18 -0.16 -3.60
CA VAL A 234 19.85 0.19 -4.98
C VAL A 234 20.70 1.36 -5.48
N ARG A 235 21.02 1.35 -6.77
CA ARG A 235 21.74 2.43 -7.46
C ARG A 235 21.15 2.64 -8.87
N GLY A 236 21.32 3.83 -9.40
CA GLY A 236 20.82 4.21 -10.72
C GLY A 236 19.33 4.54 -10.72
N ALA A 237 18.66 4.24 -11.82
CA ALA A 237 17.23 4.55 -11.98
C ALA A 237 16.33 3.55 -11.23
N VAL A 238 15.39 4.04 -10.43
CA VAL A 238 14.30 3.24 -9.84
C VAL A 238 12.99 3.63 -10.51
N ARG A 239 12.40 2.66 -11.22
CA ARG A 239 11.20 2.86 -12.05
C ARG A 239 9.99 2.20 -11.41
N HIS A 240 8.88 2.90 -11.46
CA HIS A 240 7.55 2.37 -11.19
C HIS A 240 6.60 2.96 -12.21
N ARG A 241 5.55 2.23 -12.60
CA ARG A 241 4.59 2.70 -13.62
C ARG A 241 3.84 3.96 -13.18
N ASP A 242 3.57 4.05 -11.88
CA ASP A 242 2.70 5.07 -11.31
C ASP A 242 3.48 6.24 -10.67
N HIS A 243 4.81 6.18 -10.69
CA HIS A 243 5.69 7.19 -10.07
C HIS A 243 6.74 7.70 -11.05
N GLU A 244 7.20 8.92 -10.82
CA GLU A 244 8.33 9.48 -11.54
C GLU A 244 9.59 8.66 -11.27
N THR A 245 10.43 8.47 -12.30
CA THR A 245 11.67 7.71 -12.13
C THR A 245 12.63 8.46 -11.22
N VAL A 246 13.03 7.82 -10.13
CA VAL A 246 14.06 8.35 -9.23
C VAL A 246 15.44 7.95 -9.74
N HIS A 247 16.40 8.87 -9.72
CA HIS A 247 17.79 8.62 -10.09
C HIS A 247 18.71 8.71 -8.87
N LEU A 248 19.37 7.61 -8.53
CA LEU A 248 20.25 7.49 -7.37
C LEU A 248 21.72 7.40 -7.82
N ALA A 249 22.48 8.47 -7.57
CA ALA A 249 23.88 8.57 -8.00
C ALA A 249 24.83 7.60 -7.26
N SER A 250 24.48 7.25 -6.01
CA SER A 250 25.21 6.32 -5.15
C SER A 250 24.29 5.19 -4.67
N TRP A 251 24.87 4.17 -4.05
CA TRP A 251 24.10 3.13 -3.36
C TRP A 251 23.23 3.74 -2.26
N ARG A 252 21.93 3.47 -2.30
CA ARG A 252 20.98 3.80 -1.24
C ARG A 252 20.37 2.54 -0.65
N GLN A 253 20.11 2.56 0.65
CA GLN A 253 19.31 1.52 1.29
C GLN A 253 17.83 1.76 0.96
N ALA A 254 17.15 0.75 0.42
CA ALA A 254 15.72 0.79 0.17
C ALA A 254 14.97 0.28 1.42
N ILE A 255 14.08 1.11 1.95
CA ILE A 255 13.28 0.84 3.15
C ILE A 255 11.81 1.02 2.77
N ARG A 256 10.98 -0.01 2.99
CA ARG A 256 9.54 0.09 2.78
C ARG A 256 8.89 0.89 3.92
N ASN A 257 7.80 1.58 3.63
CA ASN A 257 7.00 2.28 4.63
C ASN A 257 6.48 1.32 5.73
N ALA A 258 5.95 1.88 6.81
CA ALA A 258 5.45 1.12 7.95
C ALA A 258 4.00 0.61 7.75
N GLU A 259 3.55 0.47 6.50
CA GLU A 259 2.20 -0.05 6.23
C GLU A 259 2.07 -1.49 6.74
N PRO A 260 1.03 -1.82 7.54
CA PRO A 260 0.85 -3.18 8.04
C PRO A 260 0.67 -4.18 6.90
N VAL A 261 1.43 -5.28 6.95
CA VAL A 261 1.20 -6.44 6.07
C VAL A 261 0.05 -7.26 6.65
N VAL A 262 -1.18 -6.99 6.22
CA VAL A 262 -2.35 -7.74 6.68
C VAL A 262 -2.47 -9.04 5.88
N GLY A 263 -2.18 -10.19 6.50
CA GLY A 263 -2.60 -11.51 6.02
C GLY A 263 -1.86 -12.09 4.79
N GLY A 264 -0.60 -11.69 4.53
CA GLY A 264 0.24 -12.32 3.49
C GLY A 264 -0.23 -12.09 2.05
N VAL A 265 -1.19 -11.19 1.85
CA VAL A 265 -1.61 -10.64 0.56
C VAL A 265 -1.70 -9.13 0.79
N ALA A 266 -1.24 -8.31 -0.15
CA ALA A 266 -1.35 -6.84 -0.10
C ALA A 266 -2.81 -6.30 -0.06
N ARG A 267 -3.78 -7.14 0.30
CA ARG A 267 -5.18 -6.82 0.48
C ARG A 267 -5.41 -6.59 1.96
N VAL A 268 -5.38 -5.32 2.37
CA VAL A 268 -6.14 -4.93 3.57
C VAL A 268 -7.57 -5.38 3.33
N ASP A 269 -8.18 -6.12 4.27
CA ASP A 269 -9.59 -6.50 4.16
C ASP A 269 -10.40 -5.25 3.76
N GLY A 270 -11.13 -5.27 2.64
CA GLY A 270 -11.86 -4.11 2.14
C GLY A 270 -11.13 -3.19 1.15
N VAL A 271 -9.81 -3.11 1.12
CA VAL A 271 -9.07 -2.33 0.09
C VAL A 271 -8.49 -3.29 -0.94
N ASN A 272 -9.18 -3.42 -2.07
CA ASN A 272 -8.61 -4.11 -3.23
C ASN A 272 -7.76 -3.09 -4.00
N TRP A 273 -6.47 -3.05 -3.72
CA TRP A 273 -5.50 -2.50 -4.67
C TRP A 273 -5.53 -3.36 -5.93
N VAL A 274 -5.94 -2.72 -7.04
CA VAL A 274 -5.82 -3.27 -8.39
C VAL A 274 -4.90 -2.29 -9.11
N ASP A 275 -3.69 -2.75 -9.39
CA ASP A 275 -2.84 -2.12 -10.39
C ASP A 275 -3.25 -2.49 -11.82
#